data_AF-A0A9X0X6X7-F1
#
_entry.id   AF-A0A9X0X6X7-F1
#
_cell.length_a   1.000
_cell.length_b   1.000
_cell.length_c   1.000
_cell.angle_alpha   90.00
_cell.angle_beta   90.00
_cell.angle_gamma   90.00
#
_symmetry.space_group_name_H-M   'P 1'
#
loop_
_entity.id
_entity.type
_entity.pdbx_description
1 polymer ?
#
loop_
_entity_poly.entity_id
_entity_poly.type
_entity_poly.pdbx_seq_one_letter_code
_entity_poly.pdbx_strand_id
1 'polypeptide(L)' 'MRFLSNLSITAVFLAACWSGSAHAFDAFNLSTQGTVASGYASSMVTSAPFDHKLLIAARDDAAAFVASDGQLRGSQRSPP' A
#
# COMPACT_ATOMS: atom_id res chain seq x y z
N MET A 1 -17.05 14.69 -51.09
CA MET A 1 -16.18 13.55 -50.71
C MET A 1 -14.86 14.00 -50.06
N ARG A 2 -14.13 14.99 -50.59
CA ARG A 2 -12.88 15.49 -49.98
C ARG A 2 -13.03 16.06 -48.55
N PHE A 3 -14.13 16.75 -48.24
CA PHE A 3 -14.37 17.28 -46.88
C PHE A 3 -14.52 16.18 -45.82
N LEU A 4 -15.35 15.16 -46.09
CA LEU A 4 -15.48 13.99 -45.20
C LEU A 4 -14.16 13.22 -45.08
N SER A 5 -13.45 13.03 -46.19
CA SER A 5 -12.14 12.36 -46.21
C SER A 5 -11.13 13.09 -45.32
N ASN A 6 -11.08 14.42 -45.39
CA ASN A 6 -10.18 15.23 -44.58
C ASN A 6 -10.57 15.16 -43.09
N LEU A 7 -11.86 15.20 -42.77
CA LEU A 7 -12.36 15.07 -41.39
C LEU A 7 -11.94 13.72 -40.77
N SER A 8 -12.11 12.63 -41.52
CA SER A 8 -11.71 11.29 -41.07
C SER A 8 -10.21 11.18 -40.83
N ILE A 9 -9.39 11.76 -41.73
CA ILE A 9 -7.94 11.77 -41.58
C ILE A 9 -7.53 12.53 -40.31
N THR A 10 -8.08 13.73 -40.10
CA THR A 10 -7.80 14.52 -38.89
C THR A 10 -8.22 13.78 -37.61
N ALA A 11 -9.38 13.11 -37.62
CA ALA A 11 -9.84 12.32 -36.48
C ALA A 11 -8.90 11.16 -36.15
N VAL A 12 -8.41 10.43 -37.17
CA VAL A 12 -7.45 9.32 -36.99
C VAL A 12 -6.13 9.83 -36.43
N PHE A 13 -5.60 10.94 -36.95
CA PHE A 13 -4.37 11.53 -36.42
C PHE A 13 -4.53 11.99 -34.97
N LEU A 14 -5.65 12.63 -34.64
CA LEU A 14 -5.92 13.08 -33.27
C LEU A 14 -6.03 11.89 -32.30
N ALA A 15 -6.71 10.83 -32.71
CA ALA A 15 -6.81 9.60 -31.92
C ALA A 15 -5.44 8.94 -31.72
N ALA A 16 -4.64 8.81 -32.78
CA ALA A 16 -3.29 8.24 -32.71
C ALA A 16 -2.36 9.05 -31.80
N CYS A 17 -2.45 10.39 -31.83
CA CYS A 17 -1.67 11.26 -30.93
C CYS A 17 -2.06 11.09 -29.45
N TRP A 18 -3.33 10.78 -29.15
CA TRP A 18 -3.81 10.69 -27.76
C TRP A 18 -3.72 9.29 -27.16
N SER A 19 -3.68 8.23 -27.98
CA SER A 19 -3.58 6.84 -27.52
C SER A 19 -2.37 6.60 -26.61
N GLY A 20 -1.22 7.23 -26.89
CA GLY A 20 -0.02 7.09 -26.06
C GLY A 20 -0.21 7.58 -24.62
N SER A 21 -0.90 8.72 -24.44
CA SER A 21 -1.21 9.27 -23.12
C SER A 21 -2.18 8.40 -22.33
N ALA A 22 -3.17 7.79 -23.00
CA ALA A 22 -4.11 6.86 -22.36
C ALA A 22 -3.41 5.59 -21.84
N HIS A 23 -2.52 4.98 -22.63
CA HIS A 23 -1.75 3.82 -22.21
C HIS A 23 -0.77 4.13 -21.08
N ALA A 24 -0.08 5.28 -21.13
CA ALA A 24 0.82 5.69 -20.06
C ALA A 24 0.07 5.90 -18.74
N PHE A 25 -1.14 6.48 -18.80
CA PHE A 25 -1.99 6.65 -17.62
C PHE A 25 -2.44 5.30 -17.04
N ASP A 26 -2.89 4.36 -17.87
CA ASP A 26 -3.30 3.03 -17.41
C ASP A 26 -2.13 2.26 -16.76
N ALA A 27 -0.97 2.26 -17.42
CA ALA A 27 0.24 1.65 -16.88
C ALA A 27 0.68 2.28 -15.54
N PHE A 28 0.55 3.61 -15.41
CA PHE A 28 0.85 4.32 -14.16
C PHE A 28 -0.11 3.91 -13.02
N ASN A 29 -1.41 3.81 -13.30
CA ASN A 29 -2.39 3.39 -12.30
C ASN A 29 -2.14 1.95 -11.86
N LEU A 30 -1.88 1.04 -12.80
CA LEU A 30 -1.55 -0.35 -12.52
C LEU A 30 -0.28 -0.47 -11.66
N SER A 31 0.78 0.27 -12.01
CA SER A 31 2.04 0.28 -11.27
C SER A 31 1.86 0.80 -9.83
N THR A 32 1.09 1.87 -9.66
CA THR A 32 0.80 2.45 -8.34
C THR A 32 0.04 1.44 -7.47
N GLN A 33 -1.00 0.81 -8.02
CA GLN A 33 -1.77 -0.21 -7.31
C GLN A 33 -0.90 -1.42 -6.93
N GLY A 34 -0.06 -1.90 -7.84
CA GLY A 34 0.88 -3.01 -7.59
C GLY A 34 1.92 -2.68 -6.51
N THR A 35 2.41 -1.44 -6.48
CA THR A 35 3.35 -0.97 -5.47
C THR A 35 2.72 -0.95 -4.08
N VAL A 36 1.48 -0.44 -3.96
CA VAL A 36 0.75 -0.45 -2.68
C VAL A 36 0.47 -1.87 -2.20
N ALA A 37 -0.04 -2.73 -3.10
CA ALA A 37 -0.36 -4.12 -2.76
C ALA A 37 0.89 -4.91 -2.32
N SER A 38 2.01 -4.75 -3.03
CA SER A 38 3.27 -5.43 -2.70
C SER A 38 3.91 -4.90 -1.41
N GLY A 39 3.87 -3.58 -1.17
CA GLY A 39 4.34 -2.99 0.08
C GLY A 39 3.50 -3.45 1.28
N TYR A 40 2.18 -3.55 1.11
CA TYR A 40 1.28 -4.08 2.12
C TYR A 40 1.55 -5.57 2.40
N ALA A 41 1.67 -6.40 1.36
CA ALA A 41 2.01 -7.81 1.50
C ALA A 41 3.36 -8.02 2.20
N SER A 42 4.38 -7.22 1.83
CA SER A 42 5.69 -7.26 2.47
C SER A 42 5.61 -6.85 3.94
N SER A 43 4.79 -5.85 4.27
CA SER A 43 4.53 -5.44 5.66
C SER A 43 3.89 -6.58 6.47
N MET A 44 2.92 -7.30 5.90
CA MET A 44 2.32 -8.45 6.57
C MET A 44 3.35 -9.56 6.80
N VAL A 45 4.17 -9.88 5.81
CA VAL A 45 5.20 -10.93 5.92
C VAL A 45 6.27 -10.57 6.96
N THR A 46 6.74 -9.32 6.98
CA THR A 46 7.78 -8.89 7.94
C THR A 46 7.25 -8.75 9.37
N SER A 47 5.98 -8.37 9.54
CA SER A 47 5.37 -8.22 10.86
C SER A 47 4.83 -9.54 11.44
N ALA A 48 4.39 -10.48 10.59
CA ALA A 48 3.74 -11.72 11.03
C ALA A 48 4.50 -12.53 12.10
N PRO A 49 5.84 -12.70 12.03
CA PRO A 49 6.60 -13.46 13.05
C PRO A 49 6.59 -12.80 14.45
N PHE A 50 6.35 -11.50 14.53
CA PHE A 50 6.43 -10.72 15.76
C PHE A 50 5.06 -10.29 16.29
N ASP A 51 4.05 -10.16 15.42
CA ASP A 51 2.73 -9.66 15.77
C ASP A 51 2.07 -10.42 16.93
N HIS A 52 2.07 -11.75 16.84
CA HIS A 52 1.50 -12.60 17.90
C HIS A 52 2.28 -12.50 19.21
N LYS A 53 3.61 -12.35 19.12
CA LYS A 53 4.48 -12.23 20.31
C LYS A 53 4.29 -10.90 20.99
N LEU A 54 4.17 -9.80 20.24
CA LEU A 54 3.89 -8.47 20.77
C LEU A 54 2.52 -8.43 21.44
N LEU A 55 1.49 -9.03 20.83
CA LEU A 55 0.16 -9.13 21.42
C LEU A 55 0.14 -9.96 22.72
N ILE A 56 0.85 -11.09 22.76
CA ILE A 56 0.96 -11.89 23.99
C ILE A 56 1.74 -11.12 25.06
N ALA A 57 2.89 -10.54 24.72
CA ALA A 57 3.71 -9.77 25.67
C ALA A 57 2.92 -8.58 26.24
N ALA A 58 2.16 -7.87 25.41
CA ALA A 58 1.30 -6.77 25.87
C ALA A 58 0.19 -7.25 26.81
N ARG A 59 -0.37 -8.44 26.58
CA ARG A 59 -1.37 -9.05 27.48
C ARG A 59 -0.76 -9.45 28.81
N ASP A 60 0.43 -10.05 28.78
CA ASP A 60 1.14 -10.47 29.98
C ASP A 60 1.55 -9.26 30.84
N ASP A 61 2.07 -8.20 30.21
CA ASP A 61 2.38 -6.93 30.89
C ASP A 61 1.12 -6.30 31.50
N ALA A 62 -0.02 -6.31 30.78
CA ALA A 62 -1.29 -5.82 31.32
C ALA A 62 -1.79 -6.68 32.48
N ALA A 63 -1.65 -8.01 32.41
CA ALA A 63 -2.00 -8.91 33.50
C ALA A 63 -1.13 -8.67 34.74
N ALA A 64 0.18 -8.46 34.56
CA ALA A 64 1.11 -8.13 35.63
C ALA A 64 0.79 -6.76 36.28
N PHE A 65 0.40 -5.77 35.48
CA PHE A 65 -0.04 -4.47 35.99
C PHE A 65 -1.29 -4.60 36.87
N VAL A 66 -2.31 -5.32 36.40
CA VAL A 66 -3.56 -5.54 37.15
C VAL A 66 -3.30 -6.35 38.42
N ALA A 67 -2.50 -7.41 38.34
CA ALA A 67 -2.17 -8.25 39.49
C ALA A 67 -1.37 -7.52 40.57
N SER A 68 -0.65 -6.46 40.20
CA SER A 68 0.17 -5.66 41.12
C SER A 68 -0.51 -4.39 41.62
N ASP A 69 -1.82 -4.25 41.41
CA ASP A 69 -2.59 -3.04 41.74
C ASP A 69 -1.96 -1.76 41.15
N GLY A 70 -1.42 -1.90 39.93
CA GLY A 70 -0.79 -0.84 39.16
C GLY A 70 0.66 -0.49 39.55
N GLN A 71 1.31 -1.29 40.40
CA GLN A 71 2.71 -1.06 40.81
C GLN A 71 3.72 -1.44 39.71
N LEU A 72 3.48 -2.51 38.95
CA LEU A 72 4.35 -2.94 37.85
C LEU A 72 3.89 -2.32 36.54
N ARG A 73 4.56 -1.25 36.08
CA ARG A 73 4.33 -0.65 34.76
C ARG A 73 5.16 -1.40 33.72
N GLY A 74 4.56 -1.70 32.55
CA GLY A 74 5.14 -2.51 31.47
C GLY A 74 6.56 -2.13 31.07
N SER A 75 7.31 -3.12 30.58
CA SER A 75 8.77 -3.17 30.64
C SER A 75 9.49 -1.84 30.31
N GLN A 76 10.25 -1.32 31.28
CA GLN A 76 11.24 -0.28 31.04
C GLN A 76 12.34 -0.89 30.18
N ARG A 77 12.34 -0.55 28.90
CA ARG A 77 13.34 -0.97 27.90
C ARG A 77 14.75 -0.65 28.41
N SER A 78 15.49 -1.67 28.87
CA SER A 78 16.93 -1.55 29.14
C SER A 78 17.66 -1.32 27.81
N PRO A 79 18.51 -0.29 27.68
CA PRO A 79 19.36 -0.14 26.50
C PRO A 79 20.44 -1.25 26.47
N PRO A 80 21.02 -1.53 25.28
CA PRO A 80 22.07 -2.54 25.11
C PRO A 80 23.37 -2.19 25.86
#